data_AF-A0A6G6TLM5-F1
#
_entry.id   AF-A0A6G6TLM5-F1
#
_cell.length_a   1.000
_cell.length_b   1.000
_cell.length_c   1.000
_cell.angle_alpha   90.00
_cell.angle_beta   90.00
_cell.angle_gamma   90.00
#
_symmetry.space_group_name_H-M   'P 1'
#
loop_
_entity.id
_entity.type
_entity.pdbx_description
1 polymer ?
#
loop_
_entity_poly.entity_id
_entity_poly.type
_entity_poly.pdbx_seq_one_letter_code
_entity_poly.pdbx_strand_id
1 'polypeptide(L)'
;MIEIPFSFFGITDWILGLGDPIMIIMLATFGTLFSMALILPLMSITPLKKYMPQIAGGLFSSVFVSLMVLISFNLILGVNSALKLLLIWWVILFSCITYWFINYRYMKDVTGNKFAKFQEKALEAEEKLRQNRKSKK
;
A
#
# COMPACT_ATOMS: atom_id res chain seq x y z
N MET A 1 12.96 3.24 35.14
CA MET A 1 11.97 2.37 34.47
C MET A 1 10.73 3.21 34.27
N ILE A 2 10.40 3.57 33.03
CA ILE A 2 9.16 4.27 32.70
C ILE A 2 8.20 3.18 32.23
N GLU A 3 7.37 2.68 33.16
CA GLU A 3 6.24 1.80 32.82
C GLU A 3 5.14 2.67 32.23
N ILE A 4 4.88 2.51 30.94
CA ILE A 4 3.82 3.21 30.22
C ILE A 4 2.48 2.57 30.67
N PRO A 5 1.59 3.29 31.37
CA PRO A 5 0.41 2.71 32.02
C PRO A 5 -0.79 2.66 31.04
N PHE A 6 -0.54 2.27 29.79
CA PHE A 6 -1.58 2.17 28.79
C PHE A 6 -1.78 0.70 28.41
N SER A 7 -2.60 0.01 29.20
CA SER A 7 -3.25 -1.22 28.74
C SER A 7 -4.30 -0.83 27.69
N PHE A 8 -3.86 -0.58 26.45
CA PHE A 8 -4.78 -0.54 25.31
C PHE A 8 -5.18 -1.99 24.98
N PHE A 9 -6.09 -2.53 25.79
CA PHE A 9 -7.07 -3.54 25.42
C PHE A 9 -6.51 -4.78 24.69
N GLY A 10 -5.63 -5.57 25.34
CA GLY A 10 -5.17 -6.89 24.84
C GLY A 10 -4.35 -6.89 23.54
N ILE A 11 -4.41 -5.83 22.75
CA ILE A 11 -3.65 -5.62 21.52
C ILE A 11 -2.18 -5.39 21.87
N THR A 12 -1.90 -4.65 22.94
CA THR A 12 -0.53 -4.43 23.41
C THR A 12 0.13 -5.73 23.87
N ASP A 13 -0.60 -6.61 24.58
CA ASP A 13 -0.09 -7.94 24.98
C ASP A 13 0.07 -8.88 23.77
N TRP A 14 -0.84 -8.82 22.79
CA TRP A 14 -0.70 -9.56 21.54
C TRP A 14 0.53 -9.10 20.74
N ILE A 15 0.79 -7.78 20.67
CA ILE A 15 1.95 -7.17 20.02
C ILE A 15 3.26 -7.44 20.78
N LEU A 16 3.23 -7.48 22.11
CA LEU A 16 4.37 -7.88 22.93
C LEU A 16 4.66 -9.40 22.81
N GLY A 17 3.61 -10.22 22.61
CA GLY A 17 3.72 -11.64 22.29
C GLY A 17 4.27 -11.94 20.89
N LEU A 18 4.15 -10.98 19.96
CA LEU A 18 4.76 -10.98 18.63
C LEU A 18 6.28 -10.70 18.67
N GLY A 19 6.96 -10.95 19.79
CA GLY A 19 8.30 -10.46 20.16
C GLY A 19 9.45 -10.61 19.14
N ASP A 20 9.23 -11.34 18.05
CA ASP A 20 10.14 -11.40 16.91
C ASP A 20 9.96 -10.23 15.93
N PRO A 21 11.03 -9.48 15.62
CA PRO A 21 10.99 -8.38 14.66
C PRO A 21 10.56 -8.82 13.26
N ILE A 22 10.80 -10.09 12.90
CA ILE A 22 10.36 -10.70 11.64
C ILE A 22 8.83 -10.74 11.55
N MET A 23 8.13 -11.03 12.65
CA MET A 23 6.67 -11.05 12.65
C MET A 23 6.08 -9.66 12.43
N ILE A 24 6.72 -8.61 12.92
CA ILE A 24 6.31 -7.22 12.64
C ILE A 24 6.50 -6.87 11.16
N ILE A 25 7.59 -7.34 10.52
CA ILE A 25 7.79 -7.16 9.07
C ILE A 25 6.72 -7.91 8.27
N MET A 26 6.37 -9.14 8.68
CA MET A 26 5.27 -9.89 8.05
C MET A 26 3.92 -9.20 8.25
N LEU A 27 3.64 -8.67 9.44
CA LEU A 27 2.42 -7.91 9.72
C LEU A 27 2.35 -6.62 8.88
N ALA A 28 3.46 -5.89 8.79
CA ALA A 28 3.55 -4.65 8.03
C ALA A 28 3.31 -4.86 6.52
N THR A 29 3.47 -6.08 6.03
CA THR A 29 3.35 -6.42 4.60
C THR A 29 2.08 -7.19 4.34
N PHE A 30 1.97 -8.42 4.82
CA PHE A 30 0.78 -9.25 4.64
C PHE A 30 -0.42 -8.72 5.40
N GLY A 31 -0.23 -8.13 6.59
CA GLY A 31 -1.32 -7.48 7.32
C GLY A 31 -1.90 -6.30 6.54
N THR A 32 -1.06 -5.44 5.95
CA THR A 32 -1.57 -4.35 5.09
C THR A 32 -2.27 -4.84 3.82
N LEU A 33 -1.78 -5.90 3.17
CA LEU A 33 -2.44 -6.51 2.01
C LEU A 33 -3.79 -7.12 2.40
N PHE A 34 -3.85 -7.82 3.53
CA PHE A 34 -5.07 -8.39 4.06
C PHE A 34 -6.09 -7.30 4.42
N SER A 35 -5.64 -6.23 5.10
CA SER A 35 -6.47 -5.06 5.38
C SER A 35 -6.96 -4.41 4.09
N MET A 36 -6.14 -4.31 3.04
CA MET A 36 -6.55 -3.77 1.75
C MET A 36 -7.67 -4.61 1.11
N ALA A 37 -7.57 -5.95 1.18
CA ALA A 37 -8.59 -6.86 0.67
C ALA A 37 -9.95 -6.72 1.38
N LEU A 38 -9.96 -6.33 2.66
CA LEU A 38 -11.19 -6.07 3.42
C LEU A 38 -11.69 -4.64 3.26
N ILE A 39 -10.81 -3.65 3.39
CA ILE A 39 -11.17 -2.22 3.42
C ILE A 39 -11.69 -1.75 2.07
N LEU A 40 -11.10 -2.19 0.95
CA LEU A 40 -11.50 -1.71 -0.37
C LEU A 40 -12.95 -2.10 -0.75
N PRO A 41 -13.39 -3.37 -0.57
CA PRO A 41 -14.79 -3.73 -0.74
C PRO A 41 -15.73 -2.94 0.17
N LEU A 42 -15.39 -2.78 1.45
CA LEU A 42 -16.22 -2.02 2.39
C LEU A 42 -16.36 -0.55 1.97
N MET A 43 -15.27 0.09 1.53
CA MET A 43 -15.27 1.46 1.06
C MET A 43 -16.02 1.66 -0.26
N SER A 44 -16.19 0.60 -1.05
CA SER A 44 -16.93 0.68 -2.32
C SER A 44 -18.43 0.93 -2.15
N ILE A 45 -18.98 0.58 -0.98
CA ILE A 45 -20.41 0.69 -0.62
C ILE A 45 -20.71 2.01 0.11
N THR A 46 -19.68 2.66 0.68
CA THR A 46 -19.80 3.92 1.43
C THR A 46 -19.57 5.14 0.52
N PRO A 47 -20.05 6.35 0.89
CA PRO A 47 -19.73 7.61 0.18
C PRO A 47 -18.22 7.93 0.12
N LEU A 48 -17.41 7.21 0.88
CA LEU A 48 -15.94 7.27 0.87
C LEU A 48 -15.29 6.68 -0.39
N LYS A 49 -16.06 6.08 -1.31
CA LYS A 49 -15.57 5.54 -2.59
C LYS A 49 -14.72 6.54 -3.40
N LYS A 50 -14.97 7.85 -3.26
CA LYS A 50 -14.18 8.91 -3.91
C LYS A 50 -12.69 8.90 -3.48
N TYR A 51 -12.39 8.44 -2.27
CA TYR A 51 -11.05 8.37 -1.71
C TYR A 51 -10.39 7.00 -1.86
N MET A 52 -11.11 6.03 -2.43
CA MET A 52 -10.63 4.67 -2.64
C MET A 52 -9.29 4.61 -3.41
N PRO A 53 -9.06 5.36 -4.51
CA PRO A 53 -7.79 5.27 -5.21
C PRO A 53 -6.61 5.88 -4.43
N GLN A 54 -6.85 6.92 -3.62
CA GLN A 54 -5.84 7.51 -2.73
C GLN A 54 -5.42 6.51 -1.65
N ILE A 55 -6.41 5.86 -1.03
CA ILE A 55 -6.18 4.90 0.05
C ILE A 55 -5.55 3.62 -0.51
N ALA A 56 -6.02 3.11 -1.64
CA ALA A 56 -5.44 1.96 -2.32
C ALA A 56 -3.97 2.23 -2.69
N GLY A 57 -3.68 3.38 -3.29
CA GLY A 57 -2.31 3.77 -3.64
C GLY A 57 -1.42 3.93 -2.41
N GLY A 58 -1.94 4.57 -1.36
CA GLY A 58 -1.26 4.75 -0.07
C GLY A 58 -0.89 3.42 0.57
N LEU A 59 -1.87 2.53 0.74
CA LEU A 59 -1.65 1.20 1.32
C LEU A 59 -0.69 0.37 0.48
N PHE A 60 -0.87 0.35 -0.85
CA PHE A 60 0.00 -0.42 -1.75
C PHE A 60 1.45 0.07 -1.71
N SER A 61 1.65 1.39 -1.76
CA SER A 61 2.99 1.97 -1.64
C SER A 61 3.61 1.73 -0.26
N SER A 62 2.81 1.72 0.81
CA SER A 62 3.31 1.44 2.15
C SER A 62 3.86 0.02 2.29
N VAL A 63 3.32 -0.99 1.59
CA VAL A 63 3.87 -2.37 1.61
C VAL A 63 5.32 -2.35 1.16
N PHE A 64 5.59 -1.69 0.04
CA PHE A 64 6.92 -1.67 -0.56
C PHE A 64 7.91 -0.84 0.26
N VAL A 65 7.50 0.35 0.70
CA VAL A 65 8.35 1.21 1.54
C VAL A 65 8.63 0.53 2.88
N SER A 66 7.64 -0.13 3.48
CA SER A 66 7.81 -0.86 4.74
C SER A 66 8.77 -2.03 4.59
N LEU A 67 8.72 -2.79 3.49
CA LEU A 67 9.71 -3.83 3.20
C LEU A 67 11.13 -3.27 3.18
N MET A 68 11.36 -2.22 2.38
CA MET A 68 12.70 -1.65 2.23
C MET A 68 13.23 -1.08 3.54
N VAL A 69 12.40 -0.33 4.25
CA VAL A 69 12.81 0.37 5.47
C VAL A 69 12.96 -0.62 6.62
N LEU A 70 11.95 -1.42 6.93
CA LEU A 70 11.99 -2.30 8.11
C LEU A 70 13.05 -3.40 7.98
N ILE A 71 13.26 -3.96 6.78
CA ILE A 71 14.34 -4.93 6.55
C ILE A 71 15.70 -4.27 6.77
N SER A 72 15.90 -3.04 6.27
CA SER A 72 17.16 -2.30 6.46
C SER A 72 17.40 -1.98 7.94
N PHE A 73 16.37 -1.54 8.66
CA PHE A 73 16.48 -1.26 10.10
C PHE A 73 16.77 -2.51 10.93
N ASN A 74 16.18 -3.65 10.56
CA ASN A 74 16.39 -4.92 11.24
C ASN A 74 17.80 -5.49 10.96
N LEU A 75 18.23 -5.52 9.68
CA LEU A 75 19.48 -6.18 9.27
C LEU A 75 20.73 -5.29 9.43
N ILE A 76 20.64 -3.99 9.09
CA ILE A 76 21.80 -3.10 8.99
C ILE A 76 21.99 -2.32 10.30
N LEU A 77 20.90 -1.84 10.89
CA LEU A 77 20.93 -1.00 12.10
C LEU A 77 20.71 -1.79 13.40
N GLY A 78 20.48 -3.11 13.31
CA GLY A 78 20.32 -4.00 14.46
C GLY A 78 19.12 -3.66 15.35
N VAL A 79 18.09 -3.00 14.82
CA VAL A 79 16.89 -2.65 15.58
C VAL A 79 15.99 -3.88 15.70
N ASN A 80 16.23 -4.68 16.75
CA ASN A 80 15.50 -5.93 16.99
C ASN A 80 14.26 -5.76 17.88
N SER A 81 13.95 -4.54 18.31
CA SER A 81 12.78 -4.28 19.15
C SER A 81 11.52 -4.18 18.31
N ALA A 82 10.62 -5.16 18.46
CA ALA A 82 9.32 -5.22 17.78
C ALA A 82 8.52 -3.92 17.92
N LEU A 83 8.51 -3.31 19.11
CA LEU A 83 7.79 -2.06 19.39
C LEU A 83 8.35 -0.88 18.59
N LYS A 84 9.68 -0.78 18.46
CA LYS A 84 10.31 0.28 17.64
C LYS A 84 9.98 0.10 16.16
N LEU A 85 10.05 -1.12 15.64
CA LEU A 85 9.69 -1.43 14.25
C LEU A 85 8.21 -1.15 13.97
N LEU A 86 7.32 -1.43 14.92
CA LEU A 86 5.90 -1.14 14.80
C LEU A 86 5.64 0.37 14.70
N LEU A 87 6.30 1.18 15.55
CA LEU A 87 6.17 2.64 15.49
C LEU A 87 6.70 3.21 14.17
N ILE A 88 7.84 2.71 13.69
CA ILE A 88 8.39 3.08 12.38
C ILE A 88 7.40 2.74 11.27
N TRP A 89 6.81 1.54 11.31
CA TRP A 89 5.80 1.11 10.35
C TRP A 89 4.58 2.03 10.33
N TRP A 90 4.08 2.44 11.50
CA TRP A 90 2.97 3.40 11.58
C TRP A 90 3.31 4.72 10.90
N VAL A 91 4.50 5.27 11.16
CA VAL A 91 4.98 6.51 10.52
C VAL A 91 5.04 6.34 8.99
N ILE A 92 5.53 5.21 8.49
CA ILE A 92 5.57 4.91 7.05
C ILE A 92 4.15 4.87 6.48
N LEU A 93 3.23 4.14 7.13
CA LEU A 93 1.86 3.95 6.67
C LEU A 93 1.13 5.29 6.54
N PHE A 94 1.19 6.14 7.57
CA PHE A 94 0.57 7.46 7.51
C PHE A 94 1.25 8.39 6.49
N SER A 95 2.57 8.30 6.34
CA SER A 95 3.30 9.11 5.35
C SER A 95 2.91 8.74 3.93
N CYS A 96 2.80 7.44 3.63
CA CYS A 96 2.36 6.94 2.32
C CYS A 96 0.92 7.37 2.00
N ILE A 97 0.00 7.25 2.96
CA ILE A 97 -1.39 7.70 2.77
C ILE A 97 -1.42 9.21 2.52
N THR A 98 -0.76 10.01 3.37
CA THR A 98 -0.74 11.47 3.27
C THR A 98 -0.13 11.93 1.93
N TYR A 99 0.96 11.29 1.50
CA TYR A 99 1.58 11.54 0.20
C TYR A 99 0.59 11.34 -0.96
N TRP A 100 -0.20 10.27 -0.93
CA TRP A 100 -1.21 10.00 -1.94
C TRP A 100 -2.37 10.99 -1.90
N PHE A 101 -2.78 11.47 -0.73
CA PHE A 101 -3.81 12.51 -0.62
C PHE A 101 -3.34 13.85 -1.18
N ILE A 102 -2.11 14.27 -0.86
CA ILE A 102 -1.54 15.55 -1.34
C ILE A 102 -1.27 15.49 -2.85
N ASN A 103 -0.68 14.39 -3.33
CA ASN A 103 -0.24 14.26 -4.73
C ASN A 103 -1.26 13.57 -5.63
N TYR A 104 -2.49 13.36 -5.17
CA TYR A 104 -3.50 12.62 -5.93
C TYR A 104 -3.73 13.19 -7.32
N ARG A 105 -3.81 14.52 -7.44
CA ARG A 105 -4.05 15.19 -8.72
C ARG A 105 -2.93 14.91 -9.72
N TYR A 106 -1.68 15.05 -9.29
CA TYR A 106 -0.51 14.73 -10.10
C TYR A 106 -0.49 13.25 -10.51
N MET A 107 -0.72 12.35 -9.56
CA MET A 107 -0.79 10.92 -9.83
C MET A 107 -1.90 10.57 -10.84
N LYS A 108 -3.07 11.21 -10.72
CA LYS A 108 -4.18 11.04 -11.65
C LYS A 108 -3.84 11.54 -13.05
N ASP A 109 -3.16 12.66 -13.19
CA ASP A 109 -2.80 13.23 -14.49
C ASP A 109 -1.73 12.38 -15.19
N VAL A 110 -0.69 11.93 -14.46
CA VAL A 110 0.34 11.04 -15.01
C VAL A 110 -0.24 9.68 -15.39
N THR A 111 -1.10 9.13 -14.53
CA THR A 111 -1.72 7.81 -14.75
C THR A 111 -2.73 7.88 -15.89
N GLY A 112 -3.60 8.91 -15.90
CA GLY A 112 -4.58 9.14 -16.97
C GLY A 112 -3.93 9.32 -18.33
N ASN A 113 -2.85 10.10 -18.44
CA ASN A 113 -2.12 10.27 -19.69
C ASN A 113 -1.43 8.98 -20.17
N LYS A 114 -0.94 8.14 -19.25
CA LYS A 114 -0.38 6.84 -19.61
C LYS A 114 -1.48 5.85 -20.05
N PHE A 115 -2.60 5.78 -19.34
CA PHE A 115 -3.72 4.91 -19.72
C PHE A 115 -4.35 5.31 -21.04
N ALA A 116 -4.49 6.61 -21.33
CA ALA A 116 -4.97 7.10 -22.62
C ALA A 116 -4.05 6.64 -23.76
N LYS A 117 -2.72 6.77 -23.59
CA LYS A 117 -1.73 6.27 -24.57
C LYS A 117 -1.75 4.75 -24.74
N PHE A 118 -2.03 4.00 -23.68
CA PHE A 118 -2.17 2.54 -23.77
C PHE A 118 -3.45 2.13 -24.49
N GLN A 119 -4.57 2.82 -24.26
CA GLN A 119 -5.82 2.58 -24.98
C GLN A 119 -5.70 2.93 -26.46
N GLU A 120 -5.05 4.04 -26.79
CA GLU A 120 -4.80 4.45 -28.18
C GLU A 120 -3.97 3.41 -28.93
N LYS A 121 -2.89 2.90 -28.30
CA LYS A 121 -2.08 1.80 -28.87
C LYS A 121 -2.84 0.49 -29.02
N ALA A 122 -3.74 0.17 -28.07
CA ALA A 122 -4.57 -1.02 -28.16
C ALA A 122 -5.61 -0.91 -29.30
N LEU A 123 -6.19 0.27 -29.49
CA LEU A 123 -7.13 0.57 -30.56
C LEU A 123 -6.45 0.50 -31.94
N GLU A 124 -5.26 1.10 -32.09
CA GLU A 124 -4.46 1.00 -33.31
C GLU A 124 -4.07 -0.45 -33.65
N ALA A 125 -3.79 -1.27 -32.64
CA ALA A 125 -3.48 -2.68 -32.83
C ALA A 125 -4.71 -3.48 -33.32
N GLU A 126 -5.89 -3.21 -32.77
CA GLU A 126 -7.15 -3.79 -33.24
C GLU A 126 -7.51 -3.35 -34.66
N GLU A 127 -7.31 -2.08 -35.00
CA GLU A 127 -7.57 -1.57 -36.35
C GLU A 127 -6.65 -2.18 -37.39
N LYS A 128 -5.34 -2.31 -37.09
CA LYS A 128 -4.39 -3.02 -37.96
C LYS A 128 -4.76 -4.49 -38.15
N LEU A 129 -5.23 -5.16 -37.11
CA LEU A 129 -5.73 -6.54 -37.21
C LEU A 129 -6.99 -6.63 -38.09
N ARG A 130 -7.92 -5.67 -37.98
CA ARG A 130 -9.13 -5.63 -38.82
C ARG A 130 -8.81 -5.33 -40.29
N GLN A 131 -7.86 -4.44 -40.57
CA GLN A 131 -7.41 -4.14 -41.94
C GLN A 131 -6.70 -5.33 -42.58
N ASN A 132 -5.83 -6.02 -41.85
CA ASN A 132 -5.17 -7.25 -42.35
C ASN A 132 -6.16 -8.39 -42.62
N ARG A 133 -7.26 -8.50 -41.86
CA ARG A 133 -8.34 -9.47 -42.15
C ARG A 133 -9.16 -9.10 -43.37
N LYS A 134 -9.38 -7.81 -43.64
CA LYS A 134 -10.09 -7.33 -44.84
C LYS A 134 -9.25 -7.47 -46.10
N SER A 135 -7.93 -7.31 -46.02
CA SER A 135 -7.01 -7.47 -47.16
C SER A 135 -6.75 -8.93 -47.57
N LYS A 136 -7.13 -9.91 -46.73
CA LYS A 136 -6.99 -11.35 -47.00
C LYS A 136 -8.27 -12.01 -47.56
N LYS A 137 -9.37 -11.25 -47.68
CA LYS A 137 -10.60 -11.66 -48.36
C LYS A 137 -10.64 -11.02 -49.75
#